data_AF-A0A2S8VQL8-F1
#
_entry.id   AF-A0A2S8VQL8-F1
#
_cell.length_a   1.000
_cell.length_b   1.000
_cell.length_c   1.000
_cell.angle_alpha   90.00
_cell.angle_beta   90.00
_cell.angle_gamma   90.00
#
_symmetry.space_group_name_H-M   'P 1'
#
loop_
_entity.id
_entity.type
_entity.pdbx_description
1 polymer ?
#
loop_
_entity_poly.entity_id
_entity_poly.type
_entity_poly.pdbx_seq_one_letter_code
_entity_poly.pdbx_strand_id
1 'polypeptide(L)'
;MNQLSLFTYVNEKEIRPFVIEELKKYKVLRVRFQNQRERMELGADLLFPELRKLNVHELKYRQLQRAFEHALDQDEQRILEMKYMSATELNDDYIYTVLGMKRGKFYRKRKSGILNFATALEMI
;
A
#
# COMPACT_ATOMS: atom_id res chain seq x y z
N MET A 1 34.63 3.56 16.99
CA MET A 1 33.17 3.68 17.20
C MET A 1 32.48 3.19 15.93
N ASN A 2 31.91 1.98 15.97
CA ASN A 2 31.14 1.40 14.86
C ASN A 2 29.71 1.95 14.95
N GLN A 3 29.39 3.00 14.20
CA GLN A 3 28.07 3.64 14.22
C GLN A 3 27.45 3.70 12.81
N LEU A 4 27.55 2.59 12.06
CA LEU A 4 26.96 2.44 10.72
C LEU A 4 26.19 1.14 10.50
N SER A 5 25.93 0.33 11.54
CA SER A 5 25.18 -0.93 11.39
C SER A 5 23.69 -0.85 11.77
N LEU A 6 23.08 0.34 11.77
CA LEU A 6 21.65 0.50 12.08
C LEU A 6 20.71 0.12 10.94
N PHE A 7 21.24 -0.09 9.72
CA PHE A 7 20.48 -0.70 8.64
C PHE A 7 20.98 -2.12 8.44
N THR A 8 20.35 -3.09 9.10
CA THR A 8 20.38 -4.45 8.60
C THR A 8 19.91 -4.38 7.14
N TYR A 9 20.73 -4.87 6.21
CA TYR A 9 20.33 -4.92 4.80
C TYR A 9 19.11 -5.83 4.72
N VAL A 10 17.92 -5.26 4.64
CA VAL A 10 16.70 -6.04 4.45
C VAL A 10 16.58 -6.37 2.97
N ASN A 11 16.60 -7.66 2.69
CA ASN A 11 16.35 -8.18 1.36
C ASN A 11 14.87 -7.90 1.01
N GLU A 12 14.65 -7.04 0.03
CA GLU A 12 13.29 -6.68 -0.41
C GLU A 12 12.42 -7.90 -0.75
N LYS A 13 13.01 -9.03 -1.18
CA LYS A 13 12.25 -10.26 -1.45
C LYS A 13 11.60 -10.86 -0.20
N GLU A 14 12.19 -10.66 0.97
CA GLU A 14 11.69 -11.18 2.25
C GLU A 14 10.50 -10.35 2.76
N ILE A 15 10.56 -9.02 2.61
CA ILE A 15 9.49 -8.13 3.09
C ILE A 15 8.34 -7.95 2.09
N ARG A 16 8.62 -8.13 0.79
CA ARG A 16 7.65 -8.01 -0.31
C ARG A 16 6.30 -8.68 -0.04
N PRO A 17 6.20 -9.97 0.34
CA PRO A 17 4.90 -10.62 0.52
C PRO A 17 4.04 -9.93 1.58
N PHE A 18 4.64 -9.47 2.68
CA PHE A 18 3.95 -8.74 3.74
C PHE A 18 3.44 -7.38 3.27
N VAL A 19 4.28 -6.64 2.52
CA VAL A 19 3.87 -5.36 1.90
C VAL A 19 2.71 -5.57 0.93
N ILE A 20 2.75 -6.59 0.09
CA ILE A 20 1.67 -6.91 -0.86
C ILE A 20 0.36 -7.18 -0.12
N GLU A 21 0.41 -7.93 0.99
CA GLU A 21 -0.77 -8.21 1.81
C GLU A 21 -1.37 -6.92 2.39
N GLU A 22 -0.53 -6.02 2.89
CA GLU A 22 -0.96 -4.75 3.45
C GLU A 22 -1.52 -3.79 2.38
N LEU A 23 -0.97 -3.76 1.17
CA LEU A 23 -1.55 -3.01 0.04
C LEU A 23 -2.93 -3.55 -0.36
N LYS A 24 -3.11 -4.88 -0.37
CA LYS A 24 -4.42 -5.51 -0.62
C LYS A 24 -5.44 -5.15 0.47
N LYS A 25 -5.03 -5.16 1.75
CA LYS A 25 -5.88 -4.71 2.86
C LYS A 25 -6.20 -3.22 2.77
N TYR A 26 -5.23 -2.39 2.38
CA TYR A 26 -5.43 -0.95 2.19
C TYR A 26 -6.53 -0.67 1.18
N LYS A 27 -6.55 -1.36 0.03
CA LYS A 27 -7.63 -1.27 -0.97
C LYS A 27 -9.02 -1.50 -0.35
N VAL A 28 -9.17 -2.53 0.47
CA VAL A 28 -10.44 -2.86 1.14
C VAL A 28 -10.81 -1.80 2.17
N LEU A 29 -9.84 -1.35 2.97
CA LEU A 29 -10.07 -0.30 3.96
C LEU A 29 -10.46 1.02 3.31
N ARG A 30 -9.87 1.38 2.17
CA ARG A 30 -10.21 2.59 1.41
C ARG A 30 -11.70 2.63 1.04
N VAL A 31 -12.24 1.52 0.53
CA VAL A 31 -13.67 1.39 0.23
C VAL A 31 -14.51 1.45 1.52
N ARG A 32 -14.11 0.75 2.58
CA ARG A 32 -14.83 0.78 3.86
C ARG A 32 -14.96 2.19 4.41
N PHE A 33 -13.88 2.98 4.40
CA PHE A 33 -13.87 4.34 4.92
C PHE A 33 -14.66 5.30 4.03
N GLN A 34 -14.64 5.10 2.72
CA GLN A 34 -15.53 5.82 1.81
C GLN A 34 -17.01 5.54 2.13
N ASN A 35 -17.41 4.27 2.24
CA ASN A 35 -18.78 3.91 2.60
C ASN A 35 -19.20 4.47 3.97
N GLN A 36 -18.28 4.53 4.93
CA GLN A 36 -18.54 5.13 6.24
C GLN A 36 -18.80 6.64 6.14
N ARG A 37 -18.02 7.36 5.33
CA ARG A 37 -18.24 8.79 5.08
C ARG A 37 -19.59 9.06 4.42
N GLU A 38 -19.92 8.31 3.38
CA GLU A 38 -21.21 8.42 2.67
C GLU A 38 -22.40 8.22 3.63
N ARG A 39 -22.31 7.25 4.54
CA ARG A 39 -23.33 7.04 5.59
C ARG A 39 -23.44 8.22 6.57
N MET A 40 -22.31 8.74 7.03
CA MET A 40 -22.29 9.90 7.94
C MET A 40 -22.89 11.14 7.29
N GLU A 41 -22.57 11.39 6.01
CA GLU A 41 -23.09 12.53 5.24
C GLU A 41 -24.61 12.45 5.03
N LEU A 42 -25.17 11.25 4.91
CA LEU A 42 -26.60 11.02 4.72
C LEU A 42 -27.39 10.77 6.01
N GLY A 43 -26.71 10.74 7.17
CA GLY A 43 -27.34 10.37 8.45
C GLY A 43 -27.91 8.94 8.45
N ALA A 44 -27.39 8.06 7.60
CA ALA A 44 -27.87 6.69 7.46
C ALA A 44 -27.19 5.78 8.49
N ASP A 45 -27.94 5.36 9.48
CA ASP A 45 -27.48 4.35 10.44
C ASP A 45 -27.48 2.94 9.83
N LEU A 46 -26.51 2.13 10.27
CA LEU A 46 -26.39 0.67 10.10
C LEU A 46 -27.07 0.06 8.85
N LEU A 47 -26.49 0.28 7.66
CA LEU A 47 -26.99 -0.33 6.41
C LEU A 47 -26.83 -1.85 6.32
N PHE A 48 -25.88 -2.42 7.08
CA PHE A 48 -25.56 -3.84 7.08
C PHE A 48 -25.28 -4.31 8.50
N PRO A 49 -25.53 -5.60 8.83
CA PRO A 49 -25.22 -6.14 10.15
C PRO A 49 -23.73 -6.02 10.52
N GLU A 50 -23.45 -5.52 11.72
CA GLU A 50 -22.09 -5.47 12.28
C GLU A 50 -21.87 -6.63 13.26
N LEU A 51 -21.06 -7.62 12.86
CA LEU A 51 -20.75 -8.75 13.72
C LEU A 51 -19.59 -8.46 14.70
N ARG A 52 -18.73 -7.47 14.39
CA ARG A 52 -17.61 -7.03 15.26
C ARG A 52 -17.29 -5.56 15.04
N LYS A 53 -17.22 -4.77 16.13
CA LYS A 53 -16.65 -3.41 16.12
C LYS A 53 -15.15 -3.50 16.41
N LEU A 54 -14.32 -3.27 15.39
CA LEU A 54 -12.86 -3.28 15.53
C LEU A 54 -12.30 -1.89 15.20
N ASN A 55 -11.96 -1.13 16.25
CA ASN A 55 -11.32 0.20 16.16
C ASN A 55 -9.95 0.17 15.45
N VAL A 56 -9.30 -0.99 15.40
CA VAL A 56 -7.97 -1.18 14.79
C VAL A 56 -7.95 -0.83 13.30
N HIS A 57 -9.07 -0.97 12.59
CA HIS A 57 -9.13 -0.71 11.15
C HIS A 57 -8.97 0.77 10.79
N GLU A 58 -9.40 1.68 11.66
CA GLU A 58 -9.26 3.13 11.42
C GLU A 58 -7.82 3.59 11.56
N LEU A 59 -7.16 3.18 12.65
CA LEU A 59 -5.75 3.48 12.83
C LEU A 59 -4.92 2.91 11.68
N LYS A 60 -5.18 1.66 11.31
CA LYS A 60 -4.50 0.97 10.22
C LYS A 60 -4.73 1.64 8.88
N TYR A 61 -5.97 2.04 8.56
CA TYR A 61 -6.27 2.80 7.34
C TYR A 61 -5.50 4.11 7.28
N ARG A 62 -5.50 4.90 8.36
CA ARG A 62 -4.78 6.19 8.40
C ARG A 62 -3.28 6.03 8.21
N GLN A 63 -2.67 5.02 8.80
CA GLN A 63 -1.24 4.72 8.61
C GLN A 63 -0.94 4.28 7.18
N LEU A 64 -1.72 3.33 6.65
CA LEU A 64 -1.57 2.86 5.26
C LEU A 64 -1.77 4.00 4.26
N GLN A 65 -2.78 4.84 4.45
CA GLN A 65 -3.06 5.98 3.59
C GLN A 65 -1.87 6.97 3.57
N ARG A 66 -1.39 7.40 4.74
CA ARG A 66 -0.24 8.31 4.82
C ARG A 66 1.03 7.71 4.24
N ALA A 67 1.32 6.44 4.52
CA ALA A 67 2.47 5.76 3.96
C ALA A 67 2.37 5.72 2.42
N PHE A 68 1.18 5.43 1.90
CA PHE A 68 0.96 5.35 0.46
C PHE A 68 1.09 6.72 -0.23
N GLU A 69 0.46 7.74 0.34
CA GLU A 69 0.36 9.09 -0.26
C GLU A 69 1.62 9.93 -0.08
N HIS A 70 2.39 9.74 1.01
CA HIS A 70 3.49 10.63 1.37
C HIS A 70 4.86 9.98 1.44
N ALA A 71 4.97 8.65 1.63
CA ALA A 71 6.26 7.98 1.65
C ALA A 71 6.71 7.46 0.28
N LEU A 72 5.78 7.43 -0.69
CA LEU A 72 6.02 6.94 -2.04
C LEU A 72 5.99 8.09 -3.04
N ASP A 73 6.86 8.03 -4.04
CA ASP A 73 6.73 8.92 -5.19
C ASP A 73 5.65 8.45 -6.18
N GLN A 74 5.33 9.30 -7.15
CA GLN A 74 4.26 9.05 -8.10
C GLN A 74 4.47 7.80 -8.97
N ASP A 75 5.71 7.46 -9.32
CA ASP A 75 5.99 6.23 -10.09
C ASP A 75 5.80 5.00 -9.19
N GLU A 76 6.27 5.07 -7.95
CA GLU A 76 6.11 4.00 -6.96
C GLU A 76 4.63 3.73 -6.69
N GLN A 77 3.84 4.77 -6.43
CA GLN A 77 2.39 4.66 -6.21
C GLN A 77 1.71 3.95 -7.39
N ARG A 78 1.92 4.44 -8.61
CA ARG A 78 1.31 3.86 -9.83
C ARG A 78 1.69 2.40 -10.03
N ILE A 79 2.97 2.06 -9.82
CA ILE A 79 3.44 0.68 -9.95
C ILE A 79 2.78 -0.22 -8.91
N LEU A 80 2.75 0.19 -7.64
CA LEU A 80 2.17 -0.63 -6.57
C LEU A 80 0.65 -0.77 -6.72
N GLU A 81 -0.05 0.29 -7.14
CA GLU A 81 -1.48 0.22 -7.47
C GLU A 81 -1.74 -0.78 -8.60
N MET A 82 -1.08 -0.61 -9.75
CA MET A 82 -1.29 -1.48 -10.90
C MET A 82 -0.90 -2.93 -10.61
N LYS A 83 0.17 -3.16 -9.85
CA LYS A 83 0.70 -4.51 -9.60
C LYS A 83 -0.06 -5.25 -8.51
N TYR A 84 -0.48 -4.57 -7.45
CA TYR A 84 -0.93 -5.24 -6.22
C TYR A 84 -2.35 -4.86 -5.78
N MET A 85 -2.92 -3.77 -6.31
CA MET A 85 -4.26 -3.30 -5.94
C MET A 85 -5.27 -3.38 -7.10
N SER A 86 -4.84 -3.70 -8.31
CA SER A 86 -5.72 -4.01 -9.45
C SER A 86 -6.68 -5.17 -9.13
N ALA A 87 -7.84 -5.19 -9.79
CA ALA A 87 -8.76 -6.32 -9.69
C ALA A 87 -8.20 -7.58 -10.36
N THR A 88 -7.40 -7.40 -11.41
CA THR A 88 -6.72 -8.45 -12.17
C THR A 88 -5.21 -8.34 -11.98
N GLU A 89 -4.51 -9.46 -11.96
CA GLU A 89 -3.06 -9.45 -11.99
C GLU A 89 -2.56 -9.00 -13.38
N LEU A 90 -1.72 -7.97 -13.40
CA LEU A 90 -1.12 -7.43 -14.62
C LEU A 90 0.33 -7.89 -14.74
N ASN A 91 0.74 -8.29 -15.94
CA ASN A 91 2.13 -8.64 -16.20
C ASN A 91 3.03 -7.39 -16.18
N ASP A 92 4.31 -7.59 -15.87
CA ASP A 92 5.27 -6.47 -15.73
C ASP A 92 5.41 -5.70 -17.05
N ASP A 93 5.42 -6.41 -18.20
CA ASP A 93 5.60 -5.84 -19.53
C ASP A 93 4.50 -4.84 -19.92
N TYR A 94 3.25 -5.18 -19.60
CA TYR A 94 2.09 -4.34 -19.77
C TYR A 94 2.18 -3.10 -18.88
N ILE A 95 2.52 -3.29 -17.59
CA ILE A 95 2.56 -2.17 -16.64
C ILE A 95 3.59 -1.13 -17.07
N TYR A 96 4.83 -1.51 -17.34
CA TYR A 96 5.84 -0.52 -17.70
C TYR A 96 5.59 0.09 -19.09
N THR A 97 4.92 -0.64 -20.00
CA THR A 97 4.49 -0.11 -21.30
C THR A 97 3.42 0.97 -21.13
N VAL A 98 2.36 0.69 -20.37
CA VAL A 98 1.27 1.65 -20.11
C VAL A 98 1.75 2.86 -19.33
N LEU A 99 2.69 2.68 -18.40
CA LEU A 99 3.32 3.78 -17.66
C LEU A 99 4.37 4.55 -18.48
N GLY A 100 4.63 4.17 -19.74
CA GLY A 100 5.63 4.82 -20.59
C GLY A 100 7.04 4.78 -20.01
N MET A 101 7.37 3.74 -19.24
CA MET A 101 8.63 3.66 -18.48
C MET A 101 9.56 2.56 -18.99
N LYS A 102 10.87 2.82 -18.91
CA LYS A 102 11.89 1.82 -19.21
C LYS A 102 11.84 0.68 -18.19
N ARG A 103 11.99 -0.57 -18.64
CA ARG A 103 12.03 -1.80 -17.82
C ARG A 103 12.95 -1.69 -16.59
N GLY A 104 14.16 -1.15 -16.76
CA GLY A 104 15.09 -0.96 -15.63
C GLY A 104 14.64 0.08 -14.60
N LYS A 105 13.89 1.11 -15.01
CA LYS A 105 13.29 2.09 -14.09
C LYS A 105 12.14 1.42 -13.31
N PHE A 106 11.31 0.63 -13.99
CA PHE A 106 10.21 -0.13 -13.38
C PHE A 106 10.68 -0.99 -12.20
N TYR A 107 11.66 -1.87 -12.41
CA TYR A 107 12.11 -2.76 -11.35
C TYR A 107 12.76 -2.02 -10.17
N ARG A 108 13.49 -0.93 -10.45
CA ARG A 108 14.07 -0.09 -9.38
C ARG A 108 12.99 0.58 -8.54
N LYS A 109 11.99 1.20 -9.20
CA LYS A 109 10.87 1.87 -8.51
C LYS A 109 9.97 0.89 -7.77
N ARG A 110 9.72 -0.30 -8.32
CA ARG A 110 9.00 -1.35 -7.60
C ARG A 110 9.73 -1.74 -6.31
N LYS A 111 11.05 -1.95 -6.40
CA LYS A 111 11.89 -2.31 -5.24
C LYS A 111 11.90 -1.19 -4.19
N SER A 112 12.16 0.05 -4.60
CA SER A 112 12.19 1.19 -3.67
C SER A 112 10.82 1.46 -3.06
N GLY A 113 9.73 1.37 -3.83
CA GLY A 113 8.38 1.52 -3.31
C GLY A 113 8.03 0.49 -2.24
N ILE A 114 8.41 -0.78 -2.41
CA ILE A 114 8.20 -1.82 -1.38
C ILE A 114 8.98 -1.49 -0.11
N LEU A 115 10.26 -1.09 -0.23
CA LEU A 115 11.09 -0.77 0.92
C LEU A 115 10.60 0.49 1.64
N ASN A 116 10.32 1.57 0.90
CA ASN A 116 9.81 2.82 1.46
C ASN A 116 8.48 2.60 2.20
N PHE A 117 7.58 1.82 1.61
CA PHE A 117 6.30 1.49 2.26
C PHE A 117 6.49 0.67 3.53
N ALA A 118 7.38 -0.33 3.50
CA ALA A 118 7.72 -1.14 4.67
C ALA A 118 8.34 -0.30 5.80
N THR A 119 9.30 0.57 5.47
CA THR A 119 9.94 1.48 6.43
C THR A 119 8.93 2.47 7.02
N ALA A 120 8.05 3.05 6.20
CA ALA A 120 7.02 3.99 6.68
C ALA A 120 6.00 3.36 7.63
N LEU A 121 5.86 2.03 7.58
CA LEU A 121 4.98 1.24 8.45
C LEU A 121 5.76 0.49 9.54
N GLU A 122 7.04 0.81 9.74
CA GLU A 122 7.91 0.21 10.77
C GLU A 122 7.99 -1.32 10.67
N MET A 123 7.90 -1.86 9.44
CA MET A 123 8.04 -3.29 9.20
C MET A 123 9.51 -3.73 9.13
N ILE A 124 10.42 -2.77 8.90
CA ILE A 124 11.87 -2.92 8.75
C ILE A 124 12.61 -1.72 9.31
#